data_AF-A0A7C6P3W0-F1
#
_entry.id   AF-A0A7C6P3W0-F1
#
_cell.length_a   1.000
_cell.length_b   1.000
_cell.length_c   1.000
_cell.angle_alpha   90.00
_cell.angle_beta   90.00
_cell.angle_gamma   90.00
#
_symmetry.space_group_name_H-M   'P 1'
#
loop_
_entity.id
_entity.type
_entity.pdbx_description
1 polymer ?
#
loop_
_entity_poly.entity_id
_entity_poly.type
_entity_poly.pdbx_seq_one_letter_code
_entity_poly.pdbx_strand_id
1 'polypeptide(L)'
;MNLFSAIMIFFGGVGTLLIGMNLLSNNMQKLANIRLEAIFKKTSNNRVVSMGIGLGVTTVVQSSSLTTVLVVGLVNAGMITLFQATAIIMGANIGTTITAQIAALQSFDYMIIAMMLAFIGAFISMLSKRERVKTIGNVLSGLGLIFVALNLLTLAMKDFREHEVIYNTLASINNPFVLLLIGAVLTGIFQSSSAITSIIISMAIAGMPIGDGGNAPLFVVIGSNIGTCVTAMLSSIGTSTNAKRAALIHLMFNFFGSIIFAIFLLAWPSFTADVLAKGFPTKPGTQIAMFHTLFNVACVILFLPLAQVFVRISKFIIRDKIDPDRKVIRLEERFLKTPRIALDHLQKEIAIMAHLATDVLEHAYQAFLKQEVSEKERIIEEIDYINNANKQLTNYLVKITSNDLTKKEQDVSSNLYYVISDLGRVADLAHNFTKYTDSYVYEKLVFTDEAFSRLDLMFLRVKQLANEMIMIFNDDEEASIELVDKLEAEIDSLREQLIDEHIERLNCGKCQANSSPVWINLVSNLERAADHMAMASHLVIEGGNKQ
;
A
#
# COMPACT_ATOMS: atom_id res chain seq x y z
N MET A 1 -6.32 45.48 9.92
CA MET A 1 -5.48 45.19 11.13
C MET A 1 -4.04 45.62 10.87
N ASN A 2 -3.11 45.60 11.85
CA ASN A 2 -1.69 45.82 11.50
C ASN A 2 -1.15 44.60 10.74
N LEU A 3 -0.18 44.82 9.83
CA LEU A 3 0.35 43.78 8.94
C LEU A 3 0.83 42.53 9.70
N PHE A 4 1.41 42.73 10.88
CA PHE A 4 1.84 41.64 11.75
C PHE A 4 0.68 40.71 12.14
N SER A 5 -0.44 41.26 12.60
CA SER A 5 -1.61 40.45 12.94
C SER A 5 -2.18 39.71 11.74
N ALA A 6 -2.17 40.32 10.54
CA ALA A 6 -2.62 39.67 9.30
C ALA A 6 -1.75 38.45 8.95
N ILE A 7 -0.42 38.57 9.09
CA ILE A 7 0.52 37.46 8.92
C ILE A 7 0.24 36.33 9.93
N MET A 8 0.01 36.68 11.20
CA MET A 8 -0.29 35.70 12.24
C MET A 8 -1.62 34.97 11.98
N ILE A 9 -2.67 35.69 11.55
CA ILE A 9 -3.95 35.08 11.16
C ILE A 9 -3.77 34.18 9.95
N PHE A 10 -2.99 34.59 8.95
CA PHE A 10 -2.72 33.77 7.77
C PHE A 10 -2.07 32.44 8.15
N PHE A 11 -0.95 32.46 8.87
CA PHE A 11 -0.26 31.22 9.28
C PHE A 11 -1.09 30.40 10.27
N GLY A 12 -1.84 31.03 11.18
CA GLY A 12 -2.81 30.35 12.03
C GLY A 12 -3.91 29.66 11.23
N GLY A 13 -4.41 30.31 10.18
CA GLY A 13 -5.36 29.76 9.23
C GLY A 13 -4.78 28.57 8.46
N VAL A 14 -3.57 28.70 7.89
CA VAL A 14 -2.87 27.58 7.22
C VAL A 14 -2.68 26.40 8.17
N GLY A 15 -2.19 26.63 9.39
CA GLY A 15 -2.01 25.57 10.39
C GLY A 15 -3.32 24.87 10.74
N THR A 16 -4.38 25.65 10.99
CA THR A 16 -5.73 25.12 11.27
C THR A 16 -6.27 24.31 10.08
N LEU A 17 -6.02 24.76 8.85
CA LEU A 17 -6.43 24.06 7.63
C LEU A 17 -5.75 22.69 7.53
N LEU A 18 -4.43 22.65 7.72
CA LEU A 18 -3.65 21.41 7.66
C LEU A 18 -4.06 20.43 8.76
N ILE A 19 -4.30 20.90 9.98
CA ILE A 19 -4.81 20.08 11.09
C ILE A 19 -6.21 19.56 10.76
N GLY A 20 -7.12 20.40 10.29
CA GLY A 20 -8.49 20.02 9.92
C GLY A 20 -8.51 18.97 8.81
N MET A 21 -7.71 19.15 7.76
CA MET A 21 -7.55 18.19 6.67
C MET A 21 -6.96 16.86 7.14
N ASN A 22 -5.93 16.88 8.00
CA ASN A 22 -5.31 15.68 8.54
C ASN A 22 -6.28 14.89 9.44
N LEU A 23 -7.02 15.61 10.31
CA LEU A 23 -8.04 15.01 11.18
C LEU A 23 -9.17 14.39 10.35
N LEU A 24 -9.66 15.11 9.34
CA LEU A 24 -10.68 14.61 8.42
C LEU A 24 -10.19 13.37 7.67
N SER A 25 -9.02 13.43 7.04
CA SER A 25 -8.49 12.35 6.19
C SER A 25 -8.23 11.07 6.98
N ASN A 26 -7.53 11.15 8.13
CA ASN A 26 -7.22 9.96 8.95
C ASN A 26 -8.49 9.30 9.50
N ASN A 27 -9.47 10.08 9.95
CA ASN A 27 -10.68 9.51 10.55
C ASN A 27 -11.66 9.00 9.47
N MET A 28 -11.72 9.64 8.29
CA MET A 28 -12.43 9.07 7.14
C MET A 28 -11.81 7.75 6.70
N GLN A 29 -10.47 7.65 6.67
CA GLN A 29 -9.76 6.40 6.40
C GLN A 29 -10.09 5.31 7.43
N LYS A 30 -10.07 5.64 8.74
CA LYS A 30 -10.49 4.71 9.81
C LYS A 30 -11.92 4.20 9.60
N LEU A 31 -12.87 5.07 9.26
CA LEU A 31 -14.26 4.67 8.98
C LEU A 31 -14.40 3.86 7.69
N ALA A 32 -13.51 4.07 6.72
CA ALA A 32 -13.51 3.41 5.43
C ALA A 32 -12.77 2.06 5.43
N ASN A 33 -12.04 1.70 6.49
CA ASN A 33 -11.12 0.55 6.52
C ASN A 33 -11.77 -0.76 6.02
N ILE A 34 -13.03 -1.04 6.41
CA ILE A 34 -13.79 -2.22 5.96
C ILE A 34 -14.20 -2.14 4.48
N ARG A 35 -14.47 -0.94 3.95
CA ARG A 35 -14.89 -0.74 2.54
C ARG A 35 -13.71 -0.73 1.58
N LEU A 36 -12.53 -0.29 2.02
CA LEU A 36 -11.33 -0.25 1.18
C LEU A 36 -10.92 -1.66 0.73
N GLU A 37 -11.02 -2.67 1.60
CA GLU A 37 -10.80 -4.09 1.26
C GLU A 37 -11.70 -4.56 0.10
N ALA A 38 -13.01 -4.34 0.20
CA ALA A 38 -13.98 -4.76 -0.82
C ALA A 38 -13.77 -4.05 -2.17
N ILE A 39 -13.25 -2.82 -2.14
CA ILE A 39 -12.94 -2.04 -3.33
C ILE A 39 -11.67 -2.58 -4.02
N PHE A 40 -10.64 -2.96 -3.25
CA PHE A 40 -9.40 -3.52 -3.80
C PHE A 40 -9.48 -5.02 -4.14
N LYS A 41 -10.35 -5.81 -3.50
CA LYS A 41 -10.63 -7.19 -3.95
C LYS A 41 -11.34 -7.25 -5.31
N LYS A 42 -12.03 -6.16 -5.70
CA LYS A 42 -12.64 -6.00 -7.03
C LYS A 42 -11.67 -5.45 -8.07
N THR A 43 -10.36 -5.49 -7.82
CA THR A 43 -9.37 -5.00 -8.79
C THR A 43 -9.43 -5.85 -10.06
N SER A 44 -10.18 -5.35 -11.04
CA SER A 44 -10.35 -5.96 -12.35
C SER A 44 -9.28 -5.44 -13.30
N ASN A 45 -8.91 -6.24 -14.30
CA ASN A 45 -8.12 -5.78 -15.45
C ASN A 45 -8.85 -4.71 -16.29
N ASN A 46 -10.12 -4.41 -15.98
CA ASN A 46 -10.84 -3.30 -16.57
C ASN A 46 -10.35 -1.94 -16.01
N ARG A 47 -9.77 -1.12 -16.91
CA ARG A 47 -9.28 0.23 -16.60
C ARG A 47 -10.33 1.17 -16.02
N VAL A 48 -11.60 1.05 -16.40
CA VAL A 48 -12.67 1.93 -15.90
C VAL A 48 -13.01 1.59 -14.45
N VAL A 49 -13.04 0.30 -14.12
CA VAL A 49 -13.23 -0.17 -12.74
C VAL A 49 -12.05 0.30 -11.88
N SER A 50 -10.82 0.11 -12.34
CA SER A 50 -9.60 0.57 -11.65
C SER A 50 -9.59 2.09 -11.44
N MET A 51 -10.01 2.88 -12.43
CA MET A 51 -10.18 4.32 -12.28
C MET A 51 -11.28 4.67 -11.25
N GLY A 52 -12.41 3.97 -11.28
CA GLY A 52 -13.48 4.15 -10.30
C GLY A 52 -13.03 3.87 -8.86
N ILE A 53 -12.17 2.86 -8.67
CA ILE A 53 -11.53 2.56 -7.38
C ILE A 53 -10.74 3.78 -6.89
N GLY A 54 -9.83 4.32 -7.70
CA GLY A 54 -9.03 5.49 -7.32
C GLY A 54 -9.87 6.72 -6.99
N LEU A 55 -10.89 6.99 -7.80
CA LEU A 55 -11.84 8.08 -7.57
C LEU A 55 -12.56 7.90 -6.23
N GLY A 56 -13.10 6.71 -5.98
CA GLY A 56 -13.84 6.40 -4.76
C GLY A 56 -12.97 6.49 -3.51
N VAL A 57 -11.78 5.86 -3.53
CA VAL A 57 -10.83 5.87 -2.42
C VAL A 57 -10.39 7.30 -2.11
N THR A 58 -9.96 8.08 -3.10
CA THR A 58 -9.52 9.46 -2.85
C THR A 58 -10.69 10.37 -2.45
N THR A 59 -11.90 10.17 -2.98
CA THR A 59 -13.08 10.95 -2.56
C THR A 59 -13.44 10.68 -1.09
N VAL A 60 -13.36 9.42 -0.65
CA VAL A 60 -13.65 9.07 0.74
C VAL A 60 -12.54 9.54 1.68
N VAL A 61 -11.27 9.27 1.33
CA VAL A 61 -10.10 9.60 2.17
C VAL A 61 -9.72 11.09 2.09
N GLN A 62 -10.16 11.80 1.04
CA GLN A 62 -9.85 13.21 0.75
C GLN A 62 -8.36 13.50 0.54
N SER A 63 -7.55 12.49 0.20
CA SER A 63 -6.11 12.64 -0.02
C SER A 63 -5.60 11.76 -1.16
N SER A 64 -5.28 12.38 -2.29
CA SER A 64 -4.63 11.67 -3.41
C SER A 64 -3.18 11.34 -3.12
N SER A 65 -2.46 12.14 -2.32
CA SER A 65 -1.10 11.79 -1.90
C SER A 65 -1.09 10.47 -1.12
N LEU A 66 -2.01 10.28 -0.16
CA LEU A 66 -2.14 9.00 0.54
C LEU A 66 -2.56 7.86 -0.39
N THR A 67 -3.52 8.12 -1.27
CA THR A 67 -4.00 7.10 -2.23
C THR A 67 -2.90 6.67 -3.20
N THR A 68 -2.12 7.61 -3.73
CA THR A 68 -1.04 7.33 -4.69
C THR A 68 0.16 6.67 -4.04
N VAL A 69 0.51 7.06 -2.80
CA VAL A 69 1.54 6.36 -2.00
C VAL A 69 1.12 4.92 -1.71
N LEU A 70 -0.17 4.68 -1.39
CA LEU A 70 -0.71 3.34 -1.22
C LEU A 70 -0.61 2.54 -2.52
N VAL A 71 -1.01 3.11 -3.66
CA VAL A 71 -0.91 2.46 -4.97
C VAL A 71 0.52 2.12 -5.34
N VAL A 72 1.47 3.01 -5.10
CA VAL A 72 2.91 2.75 -5.31
C VAL A 72 3.38 1.59 -4.42
N GLY A 73 2.94 1.54 -3.16
CA GLY A 73 3.16 0.40 -2.27
C GLY A 73 2.57 -0.90 -2.82
N LEU A 74 1.31 -0.89 -3.28
CA LEU A 74 0.63 -2.08 -3.82
C LEU A 74 1.35 -2.64 -5.05
N VAL A 75 1.88 -1.76 -5.91
CA VAL A 75 2.72 -2.16 -7.05
C VAL A 75 4.07 -2.69 -6.56
N ASN A 76 4.65 -2.10 -5.51
CA ASN A 76 5.90 -2.61 -4.95
C ASN A 76 5.74 -4.03 -4.41
N ALA A 77 4.65 -4.27 -3.69
CA ALA A 77 4.25 -5.55 -3.15
C ALA A 77 3.81 -6.58 -4.20
N GLY A 78 3.71 -6.19 -5.48
CA GLY A 78 3.18 -7.08 -6.52
C GLY A 78 1.70 -7.44 -6.35
N MET A 79 0.96 -6.69 -5.50
CA MET A 79 -0.47 -6.92 -5.29
C MET A 79 -1.33 -6.43 -6.45
N ILE A 80 -0.86 -5.42 -7.19
CA ILE A 80 -1.53 -4.93 -8.41
C ILE A 80 -0.52 -4.72 -9.53
N THR A 81 -0.99 -4.84 -10.76
CA THR A 81 -0.19 -4.56 -11.95
C THR A 81 0.05 -3.05 -12.12
N LEU A 82 1.11 -2.70 -12.83
CA LEU A 82 1.40 -1.30 -13.20
C LEU A 82 0.26 -0.67 -14.02
N PHE A 83 -0.46 -1.46 -14.82
CA PHE A 83 -1.61 -0.98 -15.59
C PHE A 83 -2.80 -0.63 -14.70
N GLN A 84 -3.16 -1.51 -13.76
CA GLN A 84 -4.22 -1.23 -12.77
C GLN A 84 -3.87 0.02 -11.95
N ALA A 85 -2.62 0.11 -11.48
CA ALA A 85 -2.12 1.27 -10.75
C ALA A 85 -2.24 2.57 -11.55
N THR A 86 -1.93 2.54 -12.85
CA THR A 86 -2.07 3.70 -13.75
C THR A 86 -3.51 4.23 -13.74
N ALA A 87 -4.49 3.34 -13.89
CA ALA A 87 -5.89 3.73 -13.88
C ALA A 87 -6.35 4.23 -12.51
N ILE A 88 -5.94 3.58 -11.41
CA ILE A 88 -6.25 4.03 -10.04
C ILE A 88 -5.67 5.43 -9.78
N ILE A 89 -4.43 5.70 -10.19
CA ILE A 89 -3.80 7.03 -10.06
C ILE A 89 -4.60 8.09 -10.82
N MET A 90 -5.05 7.79 -12.04
CA MET A 90 -5.91 8.70 -12.82
C MET A 90 -7.22 9.00 -12.08
N GLY A 91 -7.88 7.98 -11.53
CA GLY A 91 -9.08 8.15 -10.72
C GLY A 91 -8.86 9.00 -9.46
N ALA A 92 -7.74 8.78 -8.77
CA ALA A 92 -7.38 9.54 -7.56
C ALA A 92 -7.27 11.05 -7.83
N ASN A 93 -6.78 11.45 -9.00
CA ASN A 93 -6.73 12.86 -9.39
C ASN A 93 -8.13 13.48 -9.55
N ILE A 94 -9.13 12.72 -10.04
CA ILE A 94 -10.54 13.17 -10.02
C ILE A 94 -11.03 13.30 -8.58
N GLY A 95 -10.80 12.28 -7.74
CA GLY A 95 -11.29 12.30 -6.36
C GLY A 95 -10.77 13.49 -5.53
N THR A 96 -9.57 13.99 -5.84
CA THR A 96 -8.96 15.15 -5.17
C THR A 96 -9.80 16.41 -5.27
N THR A 97 -10.58 16.57 -6.35
CA THR A 97 -11.30 17.82 -6.62
C THR A 97 -12.45 18.07 -5.65
N ILE A 98 -12.92 17.04 -4.93
CA ILE A 98 -13.93 17.18 -3.87
C ILE A 98 -13.46 18.12 -2.77
N THR A 99 -12.17 18.15 -2.44
CA THR A 99 -11.63 19.10 -1.46
C THR A 99 -11.79 20.56 -1.90
N ALA A 100 -11.56 20.86 -3.19
CA ALA A 100 -11.78 22.19 -3.74
C ALA A 100 -13.27 22.56 -3.76
N GLN A 101 -14.15 21.58 -4.03
CA GLN A 101 -15.60 21.77 -3.94
C GLN A 101 -16.04 22.11 -2.52
N ILE A 102 -15.53 21.39 -1.51
CA ILE A 102 -15.76 21.70 -0.09
C ILE A 102 -15.29 23.11 0.23
N ALA A 103 -14.09 23.50 -0.22
CA ALA A 103 -13.57 24.85 0.02
C ALA A 103 -14.39 25.96 -0.67
N ALA A 104 -14.97 25.69 -1.84
CA ALA A 104 -15.85 26.63 -2.53
C ALA A 104 -17.19 26.83 -1.80
N LEU A 105 -17.63 25.89 -0.96
CA LEU A 105 -18.86 26.01 -0.15
C LEU A 105 -18.81 27.16 0.85
N GLN A 106 -17.62 27.70 1.17
CA GLN A 106 -17.51 28.89 2.02
C GLN A 106 -18.19 30.14 1.41
N SER A 107 -18.47 30.12 0.10
CA SER A 107 -19.17 31.20 -0.60
C SER A 107 -20.69 31.22 -0.35
N PHE A 108 -21.22 30.26 0.40
CA PHE A 108 -22.63 30.17 0.77
C PHE A 108 -22.87 30.64 2.21
N ASP A 109 -24.06 31.17 2.50
CA ASP A 109 -24.43 31.75 3.79
C ASP A 109 -24.38 30.77 4.99
N TYR A 110 -24.27 29.47 4.72
CA TYR A 110 -24.22 28.41 5.74
C TYR A 110 -22.81 28.18 6.33
N MET A 111 -21.82 29.01 5.99
CA MET A 111 -20.45 28.88 6.52
C MET A 111 -20.40 28.84 8.06
N ILE A 112 -21.25 29.60 8.74
CA ILE A 112 -21.33 29.62 10.21
C ILE A 112 -21.77 28.26 10.76
N ILE A 113 -22.73 27.60 10.11
CA ILE A 113 -23.19 26.25 10.48
C ILE A 113 -22.07 25.25 10.27
N ALA A 114 -21.30 25.39 9.19
CA ALA A 114 -20.17 24.51 8.92
C ALA A 114 -19.04 24.67 9.97
N MET A 115 -18.76 25.89 10.43
CA MET A 115 -17.81 26.14 11.52
C MET A 115 -18.28 25.53 12.85
N MET A 116 -19.58 25.50 13.13
CA MET A 116 -20.14 24.86 14.34
C MET A 116 -19.86 23.35 14.41
N LEU A 117 -19.63 22.70 13.26
CA LEU A 117 -19.21 21.29 13.24
C LEU A 117 -17.87 21.06 13.96
N ALA A 118 -16.99 22.08 13.99
CA ALA A 118 -15.72 22.02 14.72
C ALA A 118 -15.99 21.79 16.21
N PHE A 119 -16.88 22.60 16.79
CA PHE A 119 -17.27 22.55 18.20
C PHE A 119 -18.03 21.26 18.53
N ILE A 120 -19.09 20.95 17.76
CA ILE A 120 -19.92 19.77 18.00
C ILE A 120 -19.08 18.49 17.87
N GLY A 121 -18.28 18.40 16.81
CA GLY A 121 -17.41 17.26 16.56
C GLY A 121 -16.36 17.06 17.67
N ALA A 122 -15.71 18.14 18.10
CA ALA A 122 -14.76 18.10 19.21
C ALA A 122 -15.44 17.60 20.50
N PHE A 123 -16.62 18.13 20.84
CA PHE A 123 -17.35 17.72 22.03
C PHE A 123 -17.78 16.24 21.98
N ILE A 124 -18.29 15.77 20.83
CA ILE A 124 -18.62 14.35 20.60
C ILE A 124 -17.38 13.47 20.79
N SER A 125 -16.23 13.89 20.22
CA SER A 125 -14.99 13.13 20.30
C SER A 125 -14.44 13.02 21.73
N MET A 126 -14.59 14.09 22.53
CA MET A 126 -14.10 14.16 23.90
C MET A 126 -15.01 13.42 24.89
N LEU A 127 -16.34 13.50 24.72
CA LEU A 127 -17.29 12.91 25.65
C LEU A 127 -17.63 11.46 25.36
N SER A 128 -17.52 11.01 24.11
CA SER A 128 -17.86 9.65 23.74
C SER A 128 -16.84 8.65 24.26
N LYS A 129 -17.31 7.54 24.83
CA LYS A 129 -16.46 6.37 25.14
C LYS A 129 -16.36 5.38 23.99
N ARG A 130 -17.29 5.43 23.02
CA ARG A 130 -17.34 4.51 21.88
C ARG A 130 -16.44 5.02 20.76
N GLU A 131 -15.46 4.21 20.36
CA GLU A 131 -14.44 4.60 19.38
C GLU A 131 -15.04 5.07 18.05
N ARG A 132 -15.98 4.31 17.47
CA ARG A 132 -16.67 4.71 16.23
C ARG A 132 -17.34 6.08 16.30
N VAL A 133 -17.92 6.43 17.45
CA VAL A 133 -18.56 7.73 17.66
C VAL A 133 -17.50 8.82 17.82
N LYS A 134 -16.37 8.53 18.49
CA LYS A 134 -15.23 9.46 18.52
C LYS A 134 -14.70 9.75 17.13
N THR A 135 -14.53 8.72 16.30
CA THR A 135 -14.09 8.86 14.91
C THR A 135 -15.04 9.76 14.11
N ILE A 136 -16.37 9.58 14.25
CA ILE A 136 -17.36 10.46 13.63
C ILE A 136 -17.25 11.89 14.17
N GLY A 137 -17.06 12.07 15.49
CA GLY A 137 -16.81 13.37 16.10
C GLY A 137 -15.58 14.07 15.51
N ASN A 138 -14.47 13.34 15.35
CA ASN A 138 -13.24 13.86 14.73
C ASN A 138 -13.43 14.24 13.26
N VAL A 139 -14.24 13.50 12.50
CA VAL A 139 -14.58 13.83 11.10
C VAL A 139 -15.35 15.14 11.04
N LEU A 140 -16.38 15.30 11.87
CA LEU A 140 -17.15 16.55 11.97
C LEU A 140 -16.26 17.70 12.41
N SER A 141 -15.37 17.45 13.38
CA SER A 141 -14.43 18.44 13.88
C SER A 141 -13.46 18.89 12.79
N GLY A 142 -12.85 17.94 12.08
CA GLY A 142 -11.94 18.22 10.98
C GLY A 142 -12.60 19.00 9.84
N LEU A 143 -13.82 18.61 9.45
CA LEU A 143 -14.60 19.35 8.47
C LEU A 143 -14.88 20.79 8.92
N GLY A 144 -15.31 20.99 10.17
CA GLY A 144 -15.57 22.33 10.70
C GLY A 144 -14.30 23.18 10.83
N LEU A 145 -13.18 22.57 11.23
CA LEU A 145 -11.87 23.26 11.30
C LEU A 145 -11.40 23.73 9.93
N ILE A 146 -11.70 22.99 8.85
CA ILE A 146 -11.43 23.46 7.49
C ILE A 146 -12.19 24.78 7.23
N PHE A 147 -13.48 24.86 7.56
CA PHE A 147 -14.25 26.10 7.38
C PHE A 147 -13.76 27.25 8.26
N VAL A 148 -13.39 26.97 9.52
CA VAL A 148 -12.76 27.96 10.42
C VAL A 148 -11.47 28.49 9.79
N ALA A 149 -10.62 27.60 9.28
CA ALA A 149 -9.38 27.96 8.64
C ALA A 149 -9.58 28.80 7.37
N LEU A 150 -10.53 28.42 6.52
CA LEU A 150 -10.87 29.17 5.31
C LEU A 150 -11.38 30.58 5.63
N ASN A 151 -12.13 30.74 6.72
CA ASN A 151 -12.56 32.05 7.21
C ASN A 151 -11.36 32.91 7.65
N LEU A 152 -10.45 32.36 8.46
CA LEU A 152 -9.24 33.03 8.90
C LEU A 152 -8.36 33.45 7.70
N LEU A 153 -8.16 32.55 6.75
CA LEU A 153 -7.42 32.84 5.51
C LEU A 153 -8.08 33.99 4.73
N THR A 154 -9.40 33.99 4.60
CA THR A 154 -10.14 35.05 3.90
C THR A 154 -10.01 36.39 4.62
N LEU A 155 -10.07 36.41 5.96
CA LEU A 155 -9.85 37.62 6.76
C LEU A 155 -8.44 38.17 6.57
N ALA A 156 -7.42 37.32 6.69
CA ALA A 156 -6.03 37.73 6.45
C ALA A 156 -5.82 38.27 5.03
N MET A 157 -6.45 37.67 4.01
CA MET A 157 -6.36 38.16 2.64
C MET A 157 -7.03 39.52 2.44
N LYS A 158 -8.13 39.81 3.15
CA LYS A 158 -8.75 41.15 3.13
C LYS A 158 -7.82 42.19 3.76
N ASP A 159 -7.17 41.87 4.88
CA ASP A 159 -6.17 42.77 5.49
C ASP A 159 -4.95 42.96 4.56
N PHE A 160 -4.43 41.90 3.94
CA PHE A 160 -3.31 42.01 2.99
C PHE A 160 -3.65 42.85 1.77
N ARG A 161 -4.90 42.84 1.33
CA ARG A 161 -5.38 43.63 0.20
C ARG A 161 -5.29 45.14 0.48
N GLU A 162 -5.40 45.56 1.74
CA GLU A 162 -5.28 46.97 2.14
C GLU A 162 -3.82 47.47 2.09
N HIS A 163 -2.83 46.58 1.95
CA HIS A 163 -1.42 46.92 1.84
C HIS A 163 -0.96 46.99 0.38
N GLU A 164 -0.75 48.20 -0.13
CA GLU A 164 -0.38 48.46 -1.54
C GLU A 164 0.82 47.63 -2.03
N VAL A 165 1.86 47.47 -1.22
CA VAL A 165 3.05 46.69 -1.61
C VAL A 165 2.69 45.24 -1.89
N ILE A 166 1.88 44.61 -1.04
CA ILE A 166 1.47 43.21 -1.20
C ILE A 166 0.52 43.08 -2.38
N TYR A 167 -0.47 43.98 -2.46
CA TYR A 167 -1.43 44.04 -3.56
C TYR A 167 -0.72 44.15 -4.92
N ASN A 168 0.15 45.16 -5.08
CA ASN A 168 0.86 45.42 -6.33
C ASN A 168 1.85 44.30 -6.66
N THR A 169 2.50 43.71 -5.67
CA THR A 169 3.41 42.58 -5.89
C THR A 169 2.64 41.40 -6.48
N LEU A 170 1.53 40.98 -5.88
CA LEU A 170 0.75 39.86 -6.40
C LEU A 170 0.07 40.16 -7.74
N ALA A 171 -0.41 41.39 -7.94
CA ALA A 171 -0.97 41.85 -9.21
C ALA A 171 0.07 41.93 -10.35
N SER A 172 1.36 42.10 -10.01
CA SER A 172 2.42 42.17 -11.02
C SER A 172 2.84 40.81 -11.59
N ILE A 173 2.46 39.70 -10.94
CA ILE A 173 2.82 38.34 -11.37
C ILE A 173 1.90 37.87 -12.51
N ASN A 174 2.07 38.46 -13.68
CA ASN A 174 1.22 38.18 -14.85
C ASN A 174 1.73 37.03 -15.71
N ASN A 175 2.97 36.56 -15.49
CA ASN A 175 3.54 35.49 -16.29
C ASN A 175 2.89 34.13 -15.91
N PRO A 176 2.15 33.48 -16.83
CA PRO A 176 1.43 32.24 -16.52
C PRO A 176 2.34 31.08 -16.11
N PHE A 177 3.58 31.04 -16.63
CA PHE A 177 4.56 30.02 -16.26
C PHE A 177 5.04 30.22 -14.82
N VAL A 178 5.20 31.46 -14.37
CA VAL A 178 5.57 31.77 -12.99
C VAL A 178 4.45 31.37 -12.03
N LEU A 179 3.19 31.67 -12.38
CA LEU A 179 2.02 31.26 -11.58
C LEU A 179 1.90 29.73 -11.46
N LEU A 180 2.11 29.02 -12.57
CA LEU A 180 2.17 27.56 -12.58
C LEU A 180 3.31 27.03 -11.70
N LEU A 181 4.51 27.61 -11.79
CA LEU A 181 5.65 27.23 -10.97
C LEU A 181 5.37 27.47 -9.47
N ILE A 182 4.76 28.60 -9.12
CA ILE A 182 4.35 28.92 -7.75
C ILE A 182 3.44 27.82 -7.20
N GLY A 183 2.42 27.42 -7.97
CA GLY A 183 1.53 26.33 -7.58
C GLY A 183 2.29 25.02 -7.35
N ALA A 184 3.16 24.65 -8.29
CA ALA A 184 3.94 23.41 -8.20
C ALA A 184 4.90 23.39 -7.00
N VAL A 185 5.64 24.47 -6.78
CA VAL A 185 6.62 24.59 -5.69
C VAL A 185 5.91 24.63 -4.34
N LEU A 186 4.89 25.47 -4.18
CA LEU A 186 4.15 25.55 -2.92
C LEU A 186 3.50 24.21 -2.59
N THR A 187 2.88 23.53 -3.56
CA THR A 187 2.32 22.21 -3.31
C THR A 187 3.38 21.17 -3.01
N GLY A 188 4.54 21.21 -3.67
CA GLY A 188 5.66 20.32 -3.35
C GLY A 188 6.17 20.49 -1.91
N ILE A 189 6.25 21.73 -1.42
CA ILE A 189 6.69 22.06 -0.05
C ILE A 189 5.62 21.65 0.97
N PHE A 190 4.37 22.08 0.78
CA PHE A 190 3.27 21.80 1.70
C PHE A 190 2.72 20.37 1.57
N GLN A 191 3.11 19.64 0.52
CA GLN A 191 2.68 18.28 0.19
C GLN A 191 1.16 18.09 0.09
N SER A 192 0.42 19.17 -0.15
CA SER A 192 -1.05 19.19 -0.22
C SER A 192 -1.54 20.16 -1.30
N SER A 193 -1.98 19.62 -2.45
CA SER A 193 -2.60 20.45 -3.49
C SER A 193 -3.93 21.03 -3.03
N SER A 194 -4.69 20.28 -2.24
CA SER A 194 -5.95 20.73 -1.63
C SER A 194 -5.76 21.97 -0.77
N ALA A 195 -4.70 22.03 0.06
CA ALA A 195 -4.40 23.21 0.86
C ALA A 195 -4.07 24.42 -0.02
N ILE A 196 -3.23 24.25 -1.05
CA ILE A 196 -2.89 25.35 -1.97
C ILE A 196 -4.11 25.83 -2.75
N THR A 197 -4.92 24.92 -3.30
CA THR A 197 -6.16 25.28 -4.01
C THR A 197 -7.16 25.98 -3.06
N SER A 198 -7.28 25.55 -1.81
CA SER A 198 -8.08 26.23 -0.79
C SER A 198 -7.61 27.66 -0.50
N ILE A 199 -6.29 27.88 -0.39
CA ILE A 199 -5.72 29.23 -0.22
C ILE A 199 -6.06 30.12 -1.43
N ILE A 200 -5.89 29.60 -2.65
CA ILE A 200 -6.22 30.33 -3.89
C ILE A 200 -7.72 30.66 -3.97
N ILE A 201 -8.59 29.75 -3.53
CA ILE A 201 -10.03 30.01 -3.41
C ILE A 201 -10.30 31.14 -2.40
N SER A 202 -9.71 31.09 -1.20
CA SER A 202 -9.89 32.14 -0.18
C SER A 202 -9.34 33.50 -0.63
N MET A 203 -8.21 33.53 -1.35
CA MET A 203 -7.68 34.75 -1.99
C MET A 203 -8.67 35.35 -2.98
N ALA A 204 -9.24 34.51 -3.86
CA ALA A 204 -10.19 34.94 -4.87
C ALA A 204 -11.50 35.48 -4.25
N ILE A 205 -11.98 34.85 -3.16
CA ILE A 205 -13.16 35.31 -2.41
C ILE A 205 -12.89 36.64 -1.68
N ALA A 206 -11.69 36.83 -1.15
CA ALA A 206 -11.27 38.10 -0.55
C ALA A 206 -11.07 39.24 -1.59
N GLY A 207 -11.06 38.91 -2.88
CA GLY A 207 -10.76 39.83 -3.97
C GLY A 207 -9.29 40.26 -3.98
N MET A 208 -8.39 39.42 -3.46
CA MET A 208 -6.95 39.61 -3.58
C MET A 208 -6.54 39.33 -5.04
N PRO A 209 -5.73 40.20 -5.69
CA PRO A 209 -5.30 39.96 -7.05
C PRO A 209 -4.34 38.75 -7.10
N ILE A 210 -4.47 37.97 -8.16
CA ILE A 210 -3.53 36.92 -8.54
C ILE A 210 -3.21 37.21 -10.01
N GLY A 211 -2.03 37.78 -10.27
CA GLY A 211 -1.70 38.33 -11.59
C GLY A 211 -2.75 39.34 -12.08
N ASP A 212 -3.13 39.23 -13.34
CA ASP A 212 -4.09 40.08 -14.03
C ASP A 212 -5.56 39.66 -13.80
N GLY A 213 -5.78 38.70 -12.91
CA GLY A 213 -7.10 38.08 -12.73
C GLY A 213 -7.40 37.08 -13.84
N GLY A 214 -8.62 37.03 -14.34
CA GLY A 214 -9.00 36.15 -15.46
C GLY A 214 -8.56 34.69 -15.27
N ASN A 215 -7.64 34.21 -16.10
CA ASN A 215 -7.11 32.85 -16.07
C ASN A 215 -5.96 32.65 -15.05
N ALA A 216 -5.37 33.72 -14.49
CA ALA A 216 -4.18 33.63 -13.63
C ALA A 216 -4.32 32.69 -12.42
N PRO A 217 -5.41 32.71 -11.62
CA PRO A 217 -5.60 31.74 -10.52
C PRO A 217 -5.60 30.29 -11.00
N LEU A 218 -6.08 30.04 -12.23
CA LEU A 218 -6.18 28.70 -12.80
C LEU A 218 -4.80 28.11 -13.09
N PHE A 219 -3.82 28.92 -13.50
CA PHE A 219 -2.44 28.46 -13.69
C PHE A 219 -1.81 27.97 -12.39
N VAL A 220 -2.10 28.62 -11.25
CA VAL A 220 -1.63 28.15 -9.93
C VAL A 220 -2.26 26.79 -9.58
N VAL A 221 -3.56 26.60 -9.87
CA VAL A 221 -4.26 25.33 -9.66
C VAL A 221 -3.74 24.22 -10.58
N ILE A 222 -3.39 24.54 -11.82
CA ILE A 222 -2.71 23.58 -12.71
C ILE A 222 -1.35 23.20 -12.11
N GLY A 223 -0.57 24.18 -11.65
CA GLY A 223 0.71 23.97 -10.99
C GLY A 223 0.62 23.06 -9.77
N SER A 224 -0.40 23.25 -8.92
CA SER A 224 -0.56 22.46 -7.70
C SER A 224 -0.69 20.96 -7.97
N ASN A 225 -1.33 20.57 -9.07
CA ASN A 225 -1.41 19.16 -9.49
C ASN A 225 -0.02 18.56 -9.85
N ILE A 226 0.88 19.35 -10.44
CA ILE A 226 2.27 18.91 -10.67
C ILE A 226 2.98 18.71 -9.32
N GLY A 227 2.84 19.68 -8.41
CA GLY A 227 3.48 19.65 -7.09
C GLY A 227 3.10 18.41 -6.26
N THR A 228 1.86 17.92 -6.37
CA THR A 228 1.41 16.70 -5.66
C THR A 228 2.27 15.47 -5.98
N CYS A 229 2.88 15.42 -7.16
CA CYS A 229 3.68 14.28 -7.61
C CYS A 229 4.96 14.09 -6.79
N VAL A 230 5.45 15.13 -6.10
CA VAL A 230 6.65 15.07 -5.24
C VAL A 230 6.50 13.96 -4.19
N THR A 231 5.32 13.83 -3.58
CA THR A 231 5.06 12.80 -2.54
C THR A 231 5.23 11.38 -3.08
N ALA A 232 4.63 11.09 -4.24
CA ALA A 232 4.75 9.78 -4.89
C ALA A 232 6.20 9.49 -5.32
N MET A 233 6.90 10.49 -5.86
CA MET A 233 8.31 10.35 -6.25
C MET A 233 9.20 10.01 -5.05
N LEU A 234 9.10 10.77 -3.95
CA LEU A 234 9.83 10.50 -2.72
C LEU A 234 9.49 9.11 -2.17
N SER A 235 8.22 8.72 -2.20
CA SER A 235 7.77 7.40 -1.73
C SER A 235 8.29 6.21 -2.56
N SER A 236 8.76 6.46 -3.79
CA SER A 236 9.32 5.43 -4.68
C SER A 236 10.84 5.25 -4.56
N ILE A 237 11.50 6.06 -3.72
CA ILE A 237 12.93 5.90 -3.44
C ILE A 237 13.13 4.58 -2.69
N GLY A 238 14.10 3.78 -3.11
CA GLY A 238 14.36 2.46 -2.52
C GLY A 238 13.37 1.34 -2.90
N THR A 239 12.33 1.62 -3.67
CA THR A 239 11.33 0.60 -4.08
C THR A 239 11.68 -0.10 -5.39
N SER A 240 10.89 -1.12 -5.77
CA SER A 240 11.00 -1.85 -7.04
C SER A 240 10.88 -0.96 -8.27
N THR A 241 11.34 -1.48 -9.41
CA THR A 241 11.24 -0.84 -10.72
C THR A 241 9.80 -0.43 -11.05
N ASN A 242 8.83 -1.32 -10.80
CA ASN A 242 7.42 -1.04 -11.11
C ASN A 242 6.83 0.03 -10.18
N ALA A 243 7.24 0.10 -8.91
CA ALA A 243 6.81 1.16 -8.01
C ALA A 243 7.35 2.54 -8.44
N LYS A 244 8.61 2.61 -8.90
CA LYS A 244 9.17 3.83 -9.51
C LYS A 244 8.46 4.21 -10.82
N ARG A 245 8.09 3.21 -11.65
CA ARG A 245 7.27 3.43 -12.85
C ARG A 245 5.90 4.00 -12.50
N ALA A 246 5.24 3.51 -11.45
CA ALA A 246 3.95 4.05 -11.01
C ALA A 246 4.06 5.52 -10.59
N ALA A 247 5.10 5.89 -9.82
CA ALA A 247 5.36 7.28 -9.46
C ALA A 247 5.66 8.16 -10.69
N LEU A 248 6.43 7.66 -11.65
CA LEU A 248 6.68 8.35 -12.93
C LEU A 248 5.40 8.54 -13.75
N ILE A 249 4.53 7.54 -13.80
CA ILE A 249 3.24 7.63 -14.48
C ILE A 249 2.37 8.73 -13.85
N HIS A 250 2.36 8.82 -12.52
CA HIS A 250 1.67 9.90 -11.80
C HIS A 250 2.21 11.29 -12.22
N LEU A 251 3.54 11.44 -12.25
CA LEU A 251 4.18 12.67 -12.72
C LEU A 251 3.83 12.98 -14.17
N MET A 252 3.96 12.01 -15.08
CA MET A 252 3.65 12.19 -16.50
C MET A 252 2.19 12.60 -16.71
N PHE A 253 1.25 11.95 -16.02
CA PHE A 253 -0.19 12.27 -16.13
C PHE A 253 -0.45 13.73 -15.77
N ASN A 254 0.04 14.18 -14.60
CA ASN A 254 -0.16 15.55 -14.14
C ASN A 254 0.62 16.56 -14.98
N PHE A 255 1.85 16.24 -15.38
CA PHE A 255 2.70 17.13 -16.18
C PHE A 255 2.11 17.38 -17.58
N PHE A 256 1.77 16.32 -18.32
CA PHE A 256 1.19 16.47 -19.65
C PHE A 256 -0.22 17.08 -19.61
N GLY A 257 -1.04 16.70 -18.63
CA GLY A 257 -2.35 17.33 -18.43
C GLY A 257 -2.21 18.83 -18.19
N SER A 258 -1.27 19.21 -17.32
CA SER A 258 -0.97 20.60 -17.00
C SER A 258 -0.50 21.40 -18.21
N ILE A 259 0.38 20.84 -19.04
CA ILE A 259 0.84 21.49 -20.28
C ILE A 259 -0.32 21.72 -21.24
N ILE A 260 -1.17 20.70 -21.46
CA ILE A 260 -2.31 20.80 -22.37
C ILE A 260 -3.26 21.91 -21.91
N PHE A 261 -3.59 21.94 -20.63
CA PHE A 261 -4.49 22.97 -20.08
C PHE A 261 -3.85 24.35 -20.00
N ALA A 262 -2.53 24.44 -19.76
CA ALA A 262 -1.83 25.71 -19.82
C ALA A 262 -1.86 26.29 -21.25
N ILE A 263 -1.59 25.47 -22.28
CA ILE A 263 -1.69 25.88 -23.69
C ILE A 263 -3.14 26.29 -24.02
N PHE A 264 -4.13 25.52 -23.58
CA PHE A 264 -5.55 25.85 -23.76
C PHE A 264 -5.91 27.23 -23.18
N LEU A 265 -5.50 27.53 -21.94
CA LEU A 265 -5.77 28.82 -21.30
C LEU A 265 -4.99 29.98 -21.95
N LEU A 266 -3.79 29.73 -22.49
CA LEU A 266 -3.04 30.72 -23.26
C LEU A 266 -3.72 31.01 -24.62
N ALA A 267 -4.27 29.98 -25.26
CA ALA A 267 -5.00 30.12 -26.52
C ALA A 267 -6.39 30.75 -26.34
N TRP A 268 -6.95 30.70 -25.12
CA TRP A 268 -8.24 31.31 -24.78
C TRP A 268 -8.14 32.21 -23.52
N PRO A 269 -7.53 33.41 -23.64
CA PRO A 269 -7.31 34.31 -22.50
C PRO A 269 -8.58 34.74 -21.76
N SER A 270 -9.72 34.79 -22.46
CA SER A 270 -11.02 35.13 -21.90
C SER A 270 -11.80 33.95 -21.33
N PHE A 271 -11.24 32.74 -21.26
CA PHE A 271 -11.93 31.52 -20.82
C PHE A 271 -12.68 31.69 -19.49
N THR A 272 -12.04 32.24 -18.45
CA THR A 272 -12.72 32.51 -17.18
C THR A 272 -13.94 33.41 -17.36
N ALA A 273 -13.84 34.48 -18.14
CA ALA A 273 -14.95 35.41 -18.37
C ALA A 273 -16.06 34.77 -19.24
N ASP A 274 -15.66 34.02 -20.27
CA ASP A 274 -16.58 33.47 -21.25
C ASP A 274 -17.36 32.25 -20.76
N VAL A 275 -16.77 31.46 -19.86
CA VAL A 275 -17.31 30.18 -19.42
C VAL A 275 -17.60 30.19 -17.93
N LEU A 276 -16.57 30.37 -17.09
CA LEU A 276 -16.70 30.20 -15.64
C LEU A 276 -17.54 31.32 -15.01
N ALA A 277 -17.32 32.57 -15.39
CA ALA A 277 -18.02 33.73 -14.84
C ALA A 277 -19.49 33.79 -15.29
N LYS A 278 -19.80 33.30 -16.49
CA LYS A 278 -21.20 33.16 -16.96
C LYS A 278 -21.91 32.00 -16.25
N GLY A 279 -21.24 30.87 -16.06
CA GLY A 279 -21.80 29.70 -15.39
C GLY A 279 -21.95 29.87 -13.87
N PHE A 280 -21.04 30.61 -13.24
CA PHE A 280 -21.02 30.88 -11.80
C PHE A 280 -20.80 32.38 -11.53
N PRO A 281 -21.82 33.22 -11.81
CA PRO A 281 -21.71 34.66 -11.60
C PRO A 281 -21.37 34.99 -10.15
N THR A 282 -20.50 35.98 -9.95
CA THR A 282 -20.09 36.52 -8.64
C THR A 282 -19.53 35.50 -7.62
N LYS A 283 -19.17 34.29 -8.07
CA LYS A 283 -18.68 33.19 -7.22
C LYS A 283 -17.27 32.73 -7.63
N PRO A 284 -16.22 33.54 -7.44
CA PRO A 284 -14.87 33.23 -7.89
C PRO A 284 -14.31 31.93 -7.28
N GLY A 285 -14.65 31.63 -6.03
CA GLY A 285 -14.27 30.36 -5.40
C GLY A 285 -14.85 29.13 -6.10
N THR A 286 -16.14 29.19 -6.48
CA THR A 286 -16.80 28.12 -7.24
C THR A 286 -16.23 28.00 -8.66
N GLN A 287 -15.90 29.12 -9.31
CA GLN A 287 -15.25 29.12 -10.63
C GLN A 287 -13.94 28.32 -10.62
N ILE A 288 -13.09 28.56 -9.62
CA ILE A 288 -11.80 27.87 -9.46
C ILE A 288 -12.01 26.37 -9.17
N ALA A 289 -12.93 26.02 -8.26
CA ALA A 289 -13.22 24.63 -7.92
C ALA A 289 -13.79 23.85 -9.12
N MET A 290 -14.67 24.47 -9.90
CA MET A 290 -15.25 23.86 -11.11
C MET A 290 -14.22 23.71 -12.21
N PHE A 291 -13.32 24.67 -12.38
CA PHE A 291 -12.17 24.51 -13.26
C PHE A 291 -11.28 23.34 -12.83
N HIS A 292 -10.97 23.20 -11.53
CA HIS A 292 -10.18 22.08 -11.03
C HIS A 292 -10.82 20.73 -11.34
N THR A 293 -12.15 20.61 -11.17
CA THR A 293 -12.91 19.43 -11.57
C THR A 293 -12.85 19.20 -13.09
N LEU A 294 -13.14 20.22 -13.90
CA LEU A 294 -13.10 20.14 -15.36
C LEU A 294 -11.73 19.67 -15.86
N PHE A 295 -10.67 20.27 -15.34
CA PHE A 295 -9.29 19.96 -15.66
C PHE A 295 -8.95 18.48 -15.42
N ASN A 296 -9.20 17.98 -14.21
CA ASN A 296 -8.86 16.60 -13.86
C ASN A 296 -9.72 15.59 -14.62
N VAL A 297 -11.03 15.84 -14.74
CA VAL A 297 -11.94 14.95 -15.48
C VAL A 297 -11.57 14.89 -16.96
N ALA A 298 -11.29 16.04 -17.59
CA ALA A 298 -10.86 16.09 -18.98
C ALA A 298 -9.53 15.36 -19.20
N CYS A 299 -8.56 15.52 -18.30
CA CYS A 299 -7.29 14.79 -18.37
C CYS A 299 -7.49 13.26 -18.30
N VAL A 300 -8.38 12.78 -17.42
CA VAL A 300 -8.70 11.35 -17.36
C VAL A 300 -9.41 10.86 -18.62
N ILE A 301 -10.40 11.60 -19.13
CA ILE A 301 -11.08 11.25 -20.38
C ILE A 301 -10.07 11.13 -21.53
N LEU A 302 -9.11 12.06 -21.60
CA LEU A 302 -8.07 12.07 -22.62
C LEU A 302 -7.05 10.94 -22.46
N PHE A 303 -6.59 10.68 -21.22
CA PHE A 303 -5.44 9.81 -20.98
C PHE A 303 -5.78 8.38 -20.57
N LEU A 304 -6.98 8.10 -20.08
CA LEU A 304 -7.41 6.74 -19.72
C LEU A 304 -7.39 5.77 -20.93
N PRO A 305 -7.80 6.16 -22.14
CA PRO A 305 -7.60 5.34 -23.35
C PRO A 305 -6.12 5.05 -23.62
N LEU A 306 -5.25 5.99 -23.28
CA LEU A 306 -3.80 5.95 -23.48
C LEU A 306 -3.02 5.35 -22.29
N ALA A 307 -3.68 4.78 -21.28
CA ALA A 307 -3.02 4.23 -20.10
C ALA A 307 -1.87 3.25 -20.44
N GLN A 308 -2.05 2.41 -21.46
CA GLN A 308 -1.00 1.48 -21.92
C GLN A 308 0.22 2.19 -22.51
N VAL A 309 0.06 3.39 -23.05
CA VAL A 309 1.15 4.23 -23.57
C VAL A 309 1.98 4.76 -22.40
N PHE A 310 1.33 5.27 -21.34
CA PHE A 310 2.03 5.66 -20.11
C PHE A 310 2.85 4.50 -19.52
N VAL A 311 2.26 3.31 -19.45
CA VAL A 311 2.97 2.09 -19.01
C VAL A 311 4.18 1.82 -19.91
N ARG A 312 4.04 1.83 -21.23
CA ARG A 312 5.15 1.60 -22.17
C ARG A 312 6.27 2.63 -22.03
N ILE A 313 5.93 3.92 -21.97
CA ILE A 313 6.92 4.99 -21.81
C ILE A 313 7.63 4.85 -20.45
N SER A 314 6.91 4.51 -19.38
CA SER A 314 7.52 4.30 -18.06
C SER A 314 8.53 3.13 -18.08
N LYS A 315 8.24 2.05 -18.81
CA LYS A 315 9.16 0.92 -19.00
C LYS A 315 10.40 1.30 -19.83
N PHE A 316 10.23 2.21 -20.78
CA PHE A 316 11.33 2.74 -21.57
C PHE A 316 12.26 3.65 -20.75
N ILE A 317 11.70 4.56 -19.96
CA ILE A 317 12.46 5.50 -19.12
C ILE A 317 13.12 4.78 -17.94
N ILE A 318 12.37 3.92 -17.25
CA ILE A 318 12.84 3.14 -16.12
C ILE A 318 12.94 1.68 -16.58
N ARG A 319 14.13 1.29 -17.02
CA ARG A 319 14.43 -0.07 -17.49
C ARG A 319 14.38 -1.07 -16.35
N ASP A 320 14.00 -2.30 -16.67
CA ASP A 320 14.06 -3.40 -15.72
C ASP A 320 15.50 -3.58 -15.25
N LYS A 321 15.70 -3.53 -13.93
CA LYS A 321 16.82 -4.25 -13.33
C LYS A 321 16.36 -5.69 -13.24
N ILE A 322 17.09 -6.61 -13.85
CA ILE A 322 16.87 -8.05 -13.76
C ILE A 322 16.82 -8.37 -12.26
N ASP A 323 15.63 -8.70 -11.75
CA ASP A 323 15.41 -9.32 -10.43
C ASP A 323 14.55 -10.56 -10.73
N PRO A 324 15.15 -11.60 -11.34
CA PRO A 324 14.43 -12.74 -11.88
C PRO A 324 14.05 -13.74 -10.78
N ASP A 325 14.65 -13.62 -9.59
CA ASP A 325 14.44 -14.51 -8.45
C ASP A 325 14.02 -13.68 -7.23
N ARG A 326 12.76 -13.26 -7.20
CA ARG A 326 12.24 -12.45 -6.10
C ARG A 326 11.99 -13.31 -4.84
N LYS A 327 13.05 -13.90 -4.29
CA LYS A 327 13.10 -14.57 -2.98
C LYS A 327 13.58 -13.61 -1.88
N VAL A 328 13.16 -12.35 -1.95
CA VAL A 328 13.54 -11.33 -0.97
C VAL A 328 12.29 -10.75 -0.36
N ILE A 329 12.17 -10.93 0.95
CA ILE A 329 11.08 -10.36 1.73
C ILE A 329 11.23 -8.84 1.81
N ARG A 330 10.16 -8.10 1.51
CA ARG A 330 10.12 -6.63 1.48
C ARG A 330 8.88 -6.09 2.15
N LEU A 331 9.01 -5.73 3.42
CA LEU A 331 7.89 -5.23 4.22
C LEU A 331 7.56 -3.76 3.94
N GLU A 332 6.27 -3.47 3.82
CA GLU A 332 5.74 -2.17 3.42
C GLU A 332 5.15 -1.38 4.59
N GLU A 333 5.98 -0.61 5.30
CA GLU A 333 5.52 0.18 6.47
C GLU A 333 4.38 1.18 6.13
N ARG A 334 4.24 1.55 4.86
CA ARG A 334 3.16 2.42 4.38
C ARG A 334 1.77 1.83 4.59
N PHE A 335 1.66 0.50 4.63
CA PHE A 335 0.39 -0.18 4.82
C PHE A 335 -0.06 -0.22 6.28
N LEU A 336 0.78 0.14 7.26
CA LEU A 336 0.43 0.10 8.68
C LEU A 336 -0.80 0.97 9.01
N LYS A 337 -1.08 2.00 8.21
CA LYS A 337 -2.29 2.84 8.34
C LYS A 337 -3.57 2.18 7.84
N THR A 338 -3.46 1.04 7.18
CA THR A 338 -4.53 0.22 6.61
C THR A 338 -4.29 -1.24 7.00
N PRO A 339 -4.60 -1.64 8.25
CA PRO A 339 -4.21 -2.93 8.80
C PRO A 339 -4.59 -4.12 7.92
N ARG A 340 -5.76 -4.09 7.28
CA ARG A 340 -6.16 -5.12 6.33
C ARG A 340 -5.20 -5.31 5.16
N ILE A 341 -4.81 -4.23 4.49
CA ILE A 341 -3.83 -4.27 3.39
C ILE A 341 -2.46 -4.72 3.90
N ALA A 342 -2.11 -4.36 5.14
CA ALA A 342 -0.86 -4.80 5.75
C ALA A 342 -0.86 -6.31 6.06
N LEU A 343 -1.99 -6.89 6.49
CA LEU A 343 -2.15 -8.33 6.71
C LEU A 343 -2.11 -9.10 5.39
N ASP A 344 -2.83 -8.62 4.36
CA ASP A 344 -2.81 -9.24 3.03
C ASP A 344 -1.38 -9.21 2.43
N HIS A 345 -0.66 -8.09 2.62
CA HIS A 345 0.76 -8.00 2.27
C HIS A 345 1.62 -8.98 3.06
N LEU A 346 1.43 -9.07 4.38
CA LEU A 346 2.19 -9.96 5.24
C LEU A 346 2.02 -11.43 4.81
N GLN A 347 0.81 -11.86 4.46
CA GLN A 347 0.54 -13.21 3.94
C GLN A 347 1.35 -13.50 2.66
N LYS A 348 1.45 -12.53 1.74
CA LYS A 348 2.29 -12.70 0.53
C LYS A 348 3.78 -12.83 0.84
N GLU A 349 4.28 -12.06 1.80
CA GLU A 349 5.68 -12.18 2.23
C GLU A 349 5.94 -13.48 2.99
N ILE A 350 4.96 -13.97 3.74
CA ILE A 350 4.98 -15.30 4.37
C ILE A 350 5.02 -16.40 3.30
N ALA A 351 4.32 -16.25 2.16
CA ALA A 351 4.42 -17.20 1.05
C ALA A 351 5.85 -17.29 0.48
N ILE A 352 6.57 -16.17 0.41
CA ILE A 352 7.99 -16.16 0.02
C ILE A 352 8.84 -16.90 1.06
N MET A 353 8.58 -16.70 2.36
CA MET A 353 9.25 -17.46 3.42
C MET A 353 8.94 -18.96 3.34
N ALA A 354 7.70 -19.33 2.98
CA ALA A 354 7.29 -20.71 2.82
C ALA A 354 8.08 -21.39 1.71
N HIS A 355 8.20 -20.75 0.54
CA HIS A 355 9.07 -21.20 -0.55
C HIS A 355 10.52 -21.39 -0.10
N LEU A 356 11.08 -20.41 0.63
CA LEU A 356 12.45 -20.50 1.12
C LEU A 356 12.65 -21.67 2.10
N ALA A 357 11.70 -21.86 3.02
CA ALA A 357 11.71 -22.95 4.00
C ALA A 357 11.60 -24.33 3.34
N THR A 358 10.79 -24.46 2.29
CA THR A 358 10.65 -25.71 1.54
C THR A 358 11.88 -26.00 0.66
N ASP A 359 12.46 -24.96 0.05
CA ASP A 359 13.66 -25.10 -0.78
C ASP A 359 14.88 -25.52 0.05
N VAL A 360 15.06 -24.92 1.23
CA VAL A 360 16.19 -25.29 2.10
C VAL A 360 16.04 -26.71 2.66
N LEU A 361 14.80 -27.16 2.92
CA LEU A 361 14.52 -28.55 3.28
C LEU A 361 14.88 -29.50 2.14
N GLU A 362 14.57 -29.13 0.88
CA GLU A 362 14.97 -29.90 -0.28
C GLU A 362 16.49 -29.94 -0.49
N HIS A 363 17.18 -28.81 -0.34
CA HIS A 363 18.64 -28.77 -0.40
C HIS A 363 19.27 -29.67 0.67
N ALA A 364 18.76 -29.61 1.91
CA ALA A 364 19.27 -30.44 3.01
C ALA A 364 18.98 -31.94 2.81
N TYR A 365 17.81 -32.28 2.26
CA TYR A 365 17.47 -33.64 1.86
C TYR A 365 18.42 -34.18 0.77
N GLN A 366 18.67 -33.38 -0.28
CA GLN A 366 19.57 -33.75 -1.37
C GLN A 366 21.03 -33.92 -0.91
N ALA A 367 21.49 -33.04 -0.01
CA ALA A 367 22.83 -33.16 0.59
C ALA A 367 22.97 -34.47 1.39
N PHE A 368 21.93 -34.88 2.12
CA PHE A 368 21.89 -36.16 2.83
C PHE A 368 21.99 -37.36 1.87
N LEU A 369 21.17 -37.38 0.80
CA LEU A 369 21.18 -38.47 -0.18
C LEU A 369 22.53 -38.61 -0.88
N LYS A 370 23.16 -37.49 -1.25
CA LYS A 370 24.44 -37.47 -1.97
C LYS A 370 25.66 -37.53 -1.06
N GLN A 371 25.46 -37.53 0.27
CA GLN A 371 26.54 -37.49 1.26
C GLN A 371 27.45 -36.25 1.12
N GLU A 372 26.87 -35.12 0.71
CA GLU A 372 27.58 -33.87 0.38
C GLU A 372 27.69 -32.95 1.61
N VAL A 373 28.65 -33.23 2.50
CA VAL A 373 28.92 -32.38 3.69
C VAL A 373 29.33 -30.95 3.31
N SER A 374 29.88 -30.75 2.11
CA SER A 374 30.31 -29.42 1.61
C SER A 374 29.17 -28.42 1.41
N GLU A 375 27.91 -28.86 1.28
CA GLU A 375 26.76 -27.94 1.15
C GLU A 375 26.29 -27.39 2.51
N LYS A 376 26.85 -27.87 3.62
CA LYS A 376 26.40 -27.52 4.98
C LYS A 376 26.44 -26.01 5.24
N GLU A 377 27.56 -25.34 4.96
CA GLU A 377 27.69 -23.90 5.19
C GLU A 377 26.64 -23.10 4.39
N ARG A 378 26.40 -23.48 3.13
CA ARG A 378 25.39 -22.85 2.28
C ARG A 378 23.97 -23.04 2.84
N ILE A 379 23.62 -24.26 3.27
CA ILE A 379 22.32 -24.55 3.87
C ILE A 379 22.14 -23.73 5.16
N ILE A 380 23.18 -23.59 5.98
CA ILE A 380 23.14 -22.76 7.20
C ILE A 380 22.91 -21.28 6.85
N GLU A 381 23.56 -20.75 5.82
CA GLU A 381 23.33 -19.37 5.36
C GLU A 381 21.87 -19.14 4.89
N GLU A 382 21.28 -20.10 4.18
CA GLU A 382 19.87 -20.07 3.77
C GLU A 382 18.93 -20.09 4.99
N ILE A 383 19.22 -20.91 6.01
CA ILE A 383 18.47 -20.98 7.27
C ILE A 383 18.59 -19.68 8.07
N ASP A 384 19.78 -19.09 8.15
CA ASP A 384 20.00 -17.80 8.83
C ASP A 384 19.24 -16.66 8.16
N TYR A 385 19.14 -16.68 6.83
CA TYR A 385 18.29 -15.76 6.08
C TYR A 385 16.81 -15.93 6.46
N ILE A 386 16.30 -17.17 6.50
CA ILE A 386 14.92 -17.48 6.90
C ILE A 386 14.65 -17.06 8.35
N ASN A 387 15.60 -17.27 9.26
CA ASN A 387 15.49 -16.85 10.66
C ASN A 387 15.43 -15.33 10.81
N ASN A 388 16.18 -14.59 10.00
CA ASN A 388 16.09 -13.13 9.95
C ASN A 388 14.73 -12.69 9.37
N ALA A 389 14.30 -13.30 8.28
CA ALA A 389 12.98 -13.08 7.69
C ALA A 389 11.84 -13.30 8.69
N ASN A 390 11.86 -14.42 9.44
CA ASN A 390 10.91 -14.72 10.50
C ASN A 390 10.81 -13.58 11.54
N LYS A 391 11.96 -13.08 12.02
CA LYS A 391 12.03 -11.94 12.95
C LYS A 391 11.44 -10.68 12.33
N GLN A 392 11.74 -10.38 11.07
CA GLN A 392 11.23 -9.20 10.37
C GLN A 392 9.71 -9.26 10.20
N LEU A 393 9.17 -10.40 9.76
CA LEU A 393 7.74 -10.65 9.59
C LEU A 393 7.00 -10.53 10.92
N THR A 394 7.53 -11.13 11.99
CA THR A 394 6.98 -11.05 13.35
C THR A 394 6.96 -9.60 13.85
N ASN A 395 8.05 -8.86 13.68
CA ASN A 395 8.13 -7.45 14.07
C ASN A 395 7.12 -6.58 13.30
N TYR A 396 6.93 -6.85 12.01
CA TYR A 396 5.93 -6.15 11.20
C TYR A 396 4.51 -6.50 11.63
N LEU A 397 4.22 -7.76 11.94
CA LEU A 397 2.94 -8.19 12.51
C LEU A 397 2.63 -7.47 13.83
N VAL A 398 3.62 -7.34 14.73
CA VAL A 398 3.46 -6.56 15.98
C VAL A 398 3.14 -5.08 15.70
N LYS A 399 3.78 -4.48 14.68
CA LYS A 399 3.43 -3.11 14.25
C LYS A 399 1.99 -3.04 13.74
N ILE A 400 1.50 -4.05 13.00
CA ILE A 400 0.10 -4.11 12.56
C ILE A 400 -0.84 -4.19 13.76
N THR A 401 -0.60 -5.12 14.70
CA THR A 401 -1.47 -5.34 15.87
C THR A 401 -1.46 -4.20 16.88
N SER A 402 -0.47 -3.31 16.82
CA SER A 402 -0.46 -2.06 17.60
C SER A 402 -1.52 -1.04 17.15
N ASN A 403 -2.16 -1.25 16.00
CA ASN A 403 -3.27 -0.43 15.50
C ASN A 403 -4.64 -0.98 15.93
N ASP A 404 -5.68 -0.17 15.76
CA ASP A 404 -7.07 -0.59 16.01
C ASP A 404 -7.50 -1.65 14.98
N LEU A 405 -7.49 -2.93 15.39
CA LEU A 405 -7.95 -4.06 14.58
C LEU A 405 -9.43 -4.38 14.84
N THR A 406 -10.16 -4.74 13.78
CA THR A 406 -11.45 -5.43 13.87
C THR A 406 -11.26 -6.85 14.39
N LYS A 407 -12.33 -7.48 14.88
CA LYS A 407 -12.26 -8.87 15.38
C LYS A 407 -11.73 -9.85 14.33
N LYS A 408 -12.19 -9.73 13.09
CA LYS A 408 -11.68 -10.54 11.96
C LYS A 408 -10.19 -10.31 11.70
N GLU A 409 -9.71 -9.06 11.73
CA GLU A 409 -8.29 -8.75 11.57
C GLU A 409 -7.44 -9.28 12.74
N GLN A 410 -7.97 -9.30 13.97
CA GLN A 410 -7.29 -9.90 15.12
C GLN A 410 -7.13 -11.42 14.96
N ASP A 411 -8.19 -12.10 14.51
CA ASP A 411 -8.16 -13.54 14.30
C ASP A 411 -7.15 -13.90 13.19
N VAL A 412 -7.18 -13.18 12.05
CA VAL A 412 -6.17 -13.31 10.98
C VAL A 412 -4.75 -13.06 11.50
N SER A 413 -4.56 -12.00 12.30
CA SER A 413 -3.23 -11.68 12.84
C SER A 413 -2.67 -12.78 13.74
N SER A 414 -3.55 -13.44 14.50
CA SER A 414 -3.18 -14.56 15.39
C SER A 414 -2.79 -15.78 14.56
N ASN A 415 -3.56 -16.10 13.52
CA ASN A 415 -3.26 -17.20 12.61
C ASN A 415 -1.91 -16.98 11.89
N LEU A 416 -1.68 -15.78 11.35
CA LEU A 416 -0.40 -15.45 10.69
C LEU A 416 0.80 -15.52 11.64
N TYR A 417 0.63 -15.23 12.93
CA TYR A 417 1.70 -15.41 13.92
C TYR A 417 2.12 -16.88 14.03
N TYR A 418 1.15 -17.79 14.13
CA TYR A 418 1.43 -19.23 14.19
C TYR A 418 2.07 -19.73 12.89
N VAL A 419 1.55 -19.29 11.73
CA VAL A 419 2.13 -19.63 10.41
C VAL A 419 3.61 -19.22 10.32
N ILE A 420 3.97 -17.98 10.71
CA ILE A 420 5.37 -17.53 10.72
C ILE A 420 6.22 -18.45 11.59
N SER A 421 5.72 -18.83 12.77
CA SER A 421 6.40 -19.74 13.68
C SER A 421 6.59 -21.14 13.07
N ASP A 422 5.55 -21.72 12.48
CA ASP A 422 5.58 -23.06 11.88
C ASP A 422 6.55 -23.13 10.69
N LEU A 423 6.57 -22.12 9.82
CA LEU A 423 7.57 -22.04 8.75
C LEU A 423 9.01 -21.92 9.28
N GLY A 424 9.20 -21.23 10.41
CA GLY A 424 10.48 -21.22 11.12
C GLY A 424 10.89 -22.62 11.56
N ARG A 425 9.94 -23.43 12.04
CA ARG A 425 10.20 -24.83 12.42
C ARG A 425 10.59 -25.70 11.23
N VAL A 426 10.00 -25.51 10.07
CA VAL A 426 10.41 -26.22 8.84
C VAL A 426 11.89 -25.96 8.52
N ALA A 427 12.36 -24.71 8.63
CA ALA A 427 13.77 -24.38 8.44
C ALA A 427 14.68 -24.98 9.53
N ASP A 428 14.24 -24.99 10.79
CA ASP A 428 14.96 -25.67 11.88
C ASP A 428 15.07 -27.20 11.65
N LEU A 429 14.04 -27.82 11.06
CA LEU A 429 14.08 -29.23 10.70
C LEU A 429 15.10 -29.49 9.58
N ALA A 430 15.22 -28.59 8.59
CA ALA A 430 16.27 -28.65 7.57
C ALA A 430 17.68 -28.55 8.18
N HIS A 431 17.87 -27.77 9.25
CA HIS A 431 19.16 -27.74 9.96
C HIS A 431 19.55 -29.12 10.52
N ASN A 432 18.59 -29.90 11.01
CA ASN A 432 18.88 -31.24 11.54
C ASN A 432 19.39 -32.21 10.46
N PHE A 433 18.93 -32.06 9.21
CA PHE A 433 19.43 -32.85 8.07
C PHE A 433 20.93 -32.67 7.83
N THR A 434 21.46 -31.48 8.07
CA THR A 434 22.92 -31.25 7.96
C THR A 434 23.70 -32.09 8.97
N LYS A 435 23.18 -32.23 10.20
CA LYS A 435 23.78 -33.09 11.24
C LYS A 435 23.63 -34.57 10.91
N TYR A 436 22.52 -34.96 10.31
CA TYR A 436 22.32 -36.33 9.84
C TYR A 436 23.29 -36.69 8.71
N THR A 437 23.58 -35.74 7.83
CA THR A 437 24.57 -35.89 6.76
C THR A 437 25.99 -36.03 7.33
N ASP A 438 26.34 -35.22 8.34
CA ASP A 438 27.60 -35.37 9.07
C ASP A 438 27.74 -36.78 9.66
N SER A 439 26.74 -37.25 10.41
CA SER A 439 26.77 -38.60 11.00
C SER A 439 26.83 -39.68 9.92
N TYR A 440 26.09 -39.53 8.81
CA TYR A 440 26.13 -40.49 7.69
C TYR A 440 27.58 -40.64 7.18
N VAL A 441 28.26 -39.54 6.90
CA VAL A 441 29.61 -39.57 6.33
C VAL A 441 30.68 -39.96 7.34
N TYR A 442 30.72 -39.31 8.50
CA TYR A 442 31.80 -39.48 9.47
C TYR A 442 31.69 -40.79 10.27
N GLU A 443 30.47 -41.26 10.56
CA GLU A 443 30.24 -42.54 11.24
C GLU A 443 30.12 -43.71 10.26
N LYS A 444 30.23 -43.45 8.94
CA LYS A 444 30.18 -44.44 7.86
C LYS A 444 28.93 -45.32 7.92
N LEU A 445 27.78 -44.68 8.14
CA LEU A 445 26.49 -45.37 8.23
C LEU A 445 26.16 -46.04 6.89
N VAL A 446 25.39 -47.13 6.95
CA VAL A 446 24.96 -47.87 5.76
C VAL A 446 23.44 -47.97 5.74
N PHE A 447 22.87 -47.61 4.60
CA PHE A 447 21.44 -47.71 4.30
C PHE A 447 21.24 -48.51 3.01
N THR A 448 20.10 -49.16 2.85
CA THR A 448 19.78 -49.97 1.67
C THR A 448 19.11 -49.12 0.60
N ASP A 449 19.31 -49.46 -0.68
CA ASP A 449 18.66 -48.76 -1.82
C ASP A 449 17.12 -48.80 -1.71
N GLU A 450 16.58 -49.92 -1.22
CA GLU A 450 15.15 -50.08 -0.94
C GLU A 450 14.63 -49.05 0.08
N ALA A 451 15.42 -48.77 1.12
CA ALA A 451 15.06 -47.78 2.13
C ALA A 451 15.05 -46.36 1.54
N PHE A 452 16.04 -46.03 0.70
CA PHE A 452 16.07 -44.74 0.00
C PHE A 452 14.92 -44.57 -0.98
N SER A 453 14.56 -45.60 -1.75
CA SER A 453 13.42 -45.51 -2.67
C SER A 453 12.09 -45.23 -1.97
N ARG A 454 11.90 -45.77 -0.75
CA ARG A 454 10.71 -45.50 0.06
C ARG A 454 10.76 -44.12 0.70
N LEU A 455 11.95 -43.67 1.11
CA LEU A 455 12.18 -42.31 1.61
C LEU A 455 11.93 -41.24 0.53
N ASP A 456 12.35 -41.48 -0.71
CA ASP A 456 12.09 -40.61 -1.87
C ASP A 456 10.58 -40.45 -2.12
N LEU A 457 9.81 -41.54 -1.94
CA LEU A 457 8.35 -41.48 -2.05
C LEU A 457 7.73 -40.58 -0.98
N MET A 458 8.18 -40.69 0.28
CA MET A 458 7.76 -39.80 1.36
C MET A 458 8.12 -38.34 1.06
N PHE A 459 9.36 -38.10 0.62
CA PHE A 459 9.81 -36.75 0.29
C PHE A 459 9.05 -36.15 -0.90
N LEU A 460 8.68 -36.96 -1.90
CA LEU A 460 7.82 -36.53 -3.00
C LEU A 460 6.44 -36.06 -2.50
N ARG A 461 5.86 -36.74 -1.49
CA ARG A 461 4.60 -36.32 -0.87
C ARG A 461 4.76 -35.02 -0.09
N VAL A 462 5.86 -34.86 0.65
CA VAL A 462 6.21 -33.59 1.33
C VAL A 462 6.30 -32.44 0.31
N LYS A 463 6.95 -32.65 -0.84
CA LYS A 463 7.02 -31.65 -1.91
C LYS A 463 5.66 -31.30 -2.51
N GLN A 464 4.78 -32.29 -2.69
CA GLN A 464 3.42 -32.05 -3.16
C GLN A 464 2.62 -31.20 -2.15
N LEU A 465 2.75 -31.50 -0.86
CA LEU A 465 2.09 -30.74 0.21
C LEU A 465 2.64 -29.31 0.29
N ALA A 466 3.95 -29.14 0.19
CA ALA A 466 4.60 -27.83 0.13
C ALA A 466 4.05 -26.96 -1.00
N ASN A 467 3.93 -27.52 -2.21
CA ASN A 467 3.37 -26.81 -3.36
C ASN A 467 1.91 -26.42 -3.12
N GLU A 468 1.11 -27.30 -2.52
CA GLU A 468 -0.28 -27.03 -2.19
C GLU A 468 -0.42 -25.88 -1.16
N MET A 469 0.37 -25.91 -0.09
CA MET A 469 0.46 -24.84 0.91
C MET A 469 0.78 -23.49 0.25
N ILE A 470 1.77 -23.47 -0.66
CA ILE A 470 2.16 -22.27 -1.39
C ILE A 470 1.02 -21.74 -2.26
N MET A 471 0.27 -22.61 -2.95
CA MET A 471 -0.89 -22.21 -3.74
C MET A 471 -1.99 -21.62 -2.86
N ILE A 472 -2.25 -22.23 -1.69
CA ILE A 472 -3.19 -21.70 -0.68
C ILE A 472 -2.77 -20.29 -0.24
N PHE A 473 -1.49 -20.06 0.06
CA PHE A 473 -1.01 -18.77 0.54
C PHE A 473 -1.14 -17.66 -0.52
N ASN A 474 -1.06 -18.04 -1.80
CA ASN A 474 -1.21 -17.14 -2.94
C ASN A 474 -2.67 -16.93 -3.38
N ASP A 475 -3.64 -17.49 -2.65
CA ASP A 475 -5.07 -17.48 -3.00
C ASP A 475 -5.36 -18.09 -4.38
N ASP A 476 -4.65 -19.16 -4.77
CA ASP A 476 -4.90 -19.84 -6.05
C ASP A 476 -6.29 -20.50 -6.07
N GLU A 477 -6.94 -20.50 -7.23
CA GLU A 477 -8.25 -21.12 -7.42
C GLU A 477 -8.17 -22.65 -7.45
N GLU A 478 -7.02 -23.21 -7.87
CA GLU A 478 -6.79 -24.65 -7.95
C GLU A 478 -6.40 -25.28 -6.59
N ALA A 479 -6.11 -24.45 -5.59
CA ALA A 479 -5.70 -24.89 -4.27
C ALA A 479 -6.80 -25.68 -3.52
N SER A 480 -6.41 -26.79 -2.89
CA SER A 480 -7.29 -27.73 -2.19
C SER A 480 -6.75 -28.12 -0.82
N ILE A 481 -7.46 -27.70 0.23
CA ILE A 481 -7.15 -28.11 1.61
C ILE A 481 -7.39 -29.60 1.82
N GLU A 482 -8.33 -30.20 1.10
CA GLU A 482 -8.60 -31.65 1.15
C GLU A 482 -7.40 -32.45 0.63
N LEU A 483 -6.64 -31.90 -0.34
CA LEU A 483 -5.42 -32.51 -0.82
C LEU A 483 -4.29 -32.39 0.21
N VAL A 484 -4.20 -31.28 0.94
CA VAL A 484 -3.26 -31.13 2.07
C VAL A 484 -3.52 -32.21 3.12
N ASP A 485 -4.76 -32.36 3.59
CA ASP A 485 -5.15 -33.35 4.59
C ASP A 485 -4.84 -34.78 4.14
N LYS A 486 -5.10 -35.07 2.85
CA LYS A 486 -4.79 -36.37 2.27
C LYS A 486 -3.28 -36.64 2.24
N LEU A 487 -2.49 -35.65 1.84
CA LEU A 487 -1.03 -35.79 1.76
C LEU A 487 -0.40 -35.94 3.14
N GLU A 488 -0.87 -35.18 4.14
CA GLU A 488 -0.46 -35.32 5.54
C GLU A 488 -0.70 -36.77 6.03
N ALA A 489 -1.91 -37.30 5.85
CA ALA A 489 -2.23 -38.68 6.24
C ALA A 489 -1.40 -39.74 5.49
N GLU A 490 -1.08 -39.51 4.20
CA GLU A 490 -0.19 -40.39 3.44
C GLU A 490 1.25 -40.35 4.00
N ILE A 491 1.74 -39.19 4.41
CA ILE A 491 3.08 -38.99 4.99
C ILE A 491 3.17 -39.67 6.37
N ASP A 492 2.15 -39.53 7.21
CA ASP A 492 2.06 -40.23 8.50
C ASP A 492 2.12 -41.75 8.34
N SER A 493 1.33 -42.29 7.39
CA SER A 493 1.34 -43.72 7.11
C SER A 493 2.70 -44.20 6.58
N LEU A 494 3.36 -43.41 5.72
CA LEU A 494 4.70 -43.71 5.23
C LEU A 494 5.74 -43.67 6.34
N ARG A 495 5.62 -42.74 7.30
CA ARG A 495 6.50 -42.66 8.46
C ARG A 495 6.43 -43.94 9.29
N GLU A 496 5.24 -44.42 9.61
CA GLU A 496 5.04 -45.68 10.35
C GLU A 496 5.68 -46.86 9.60
N GLN A 497 5.36 -47.00 8.30
CA GLN A 497 5.89 -48.07 7.46
C GLN A 497 7.43 -48.04 7.37
N LEU A 498 8.03 -46.86 7.18
CA LEU A 498 9.48 -46.68 7.06
C LEU A 498 10.23 -47.06 8.35
N ILE A 499 9.60 -46.83 9.51
CA ILE A 499 10.15 -47.22 10.82
C ILE A 499 10.03 -48.72 11.03
N ASP A 500 8.87 -49.31 10.75
CA ASP A 500 8.63 -50.75 10.91
C ASP A 500 9.55 -51.56 9.99
N GLU A 501 9.62 -51.19 8.71
CA GLU A 501 10.52 -51.82 7.74
C GLU A 501 12.00 -51.68 8.16
N HIS A 502 12.37 -50.59 8.81
CA HIS A 502 13.73 -50.40 9.33
C HIS A 502 14.03 -51.36 10.48
N ILE A 503 13.09 -51.56 11.40
CA ILE A 503 13.22 -52.53 12.49
C ILE A 503 13.33 -53.96 11.95
N GLU A 504 12.56 -54.31 10.93
CA GLU A 504 12.68 -55.59 10.24
C GLU A 504 14.07 -55.78 9.62
N ARG A 505 14.59 -54.75 8.92
CA ARG A 505 15.95 -54.77 8.36
C ARG A 505 17.03 -54.96 9.42
N LEU A 506 16.87 -54.35 10.60
CA LEU A 506 17.77 -54.56 11.75
C LEU A 506 17.70 -56.00 12.26
N ASN A 507 16.49 -56.53 12.48
CA ASN A 507 16.28 -57.89 12.99
C ASN A 507 16.84 -58.97 12.05
N CYS A 508 16.81 -58.72 10.74
CA CYS A 508 17.38 -59.61 9.73
C CYS A 508 18.87 -59.35 9.43
N GLY A 509 19.53 -58.43 10.13
CA GLY A 509 20.96 -58.12 9.94
C GLY A 509 21.30 -57.42 8.61
N LYS A 510 20.30 -56.87 7.92
CA LYS A 510 20.47 -56.14 6.65
C LYS A 510 20.87 -54.67 6.85
N CYS A 511 20.79 -54.15 8.08
CA CYS A 511 21.18 -52.78 8.44
C CYS A 511 21.99 -52.76 9.74
N GLN A 512 22.87 -51.77 9.89
CA GLN A 512 23.68 -51.60 11.09
C GLN A 512 22.91 -50.87 12.20
N ALA A 513 23.08 -51.28 13.46
CA ALA A 513 22.35 -50.70 14.58
C ALA A 513 22.68 -49.22 14.84
N ASN A 514 23.89 -48.77 14.50
CA ASN A 514 24.30 -47.36 14.58
C ASN A 514 23.61 -46.46 13.54
N SER A 515 23.04 -47.02 12.46
CA SER A 515 22.25 -46.26 11.48
C SER A 515 20.86 -45.85 12.01
N SER A 516 20.34 -46.55 13.02
CA SER A 516 18.95 -46.39 13.47
C SER A 516 18.60 -45.02 14.04
N PRO A 517 19.43 -44.39 14.91
CA PRO A 517 19.11 -43.06 15.42
C PRO A 517 18.99 -42.03 14.31
N VAL A 518 19.86 -42.09 13.28
CA VAL A 518 19.78 -41.17 12.14
C VAL A 518 18.54 -41.46 11.30
N TRP A 519 18.25 -42.73 10.98
CA TRP A 519 17.09 -43.10 10.17
C TRP A 519 15.75 -42.67 10.79
N ILE A 520 15.53 -43.02 12.06
CA ILE A 520 14.27 -42.72 12.75
C ILE A 520 14.07 -41.20 12.85
N ASN A 521 15.11 -40.45 13.22
CA ASN A 521 15.02 -39.00 13.34
C ASN A 521 14.88 -38.30 11.98
N LEU A 522 15.45 -38.85 10.90
CA LEU A 522 15.29 -38.35 9.54
C LEU A 522 13.83 -38.45 9.09
N VAL A 523 13.26 -39.65 9.20
CA VAL A 523 11.87 -39.94 8.80
C VAL A 523 10.89 -39.14 9.65
N SER A 524 11.07 -39.11 10.98
CA SER A 524 10.24 -38.27 11.86
C SER A 524 10.40 -36.77 11.59
N ASN A 525 11.56 -36.28 11.16
CA ASN A 525 11.69 -34.86 10.81
C ASN A 525 10.96 -34.50 9.51
N LEU A 526 10.85 -35.41 8.54
CA LEU A 526 10.06 -35.18 7.33
C LEU A 526 8.56 -35.11 7.64
N GLU A 527 8.06 -36.02 8.47
CA GLU A 527 6.66 -36.00 8.91
C GLU A 527 6.37 -34.71 9.69
N ARG A 528 7.17 -34.36 10.70
CA ARG A 528 6.99 -33.08 11.42
C ARG A 528 7.05 -31.85 10.51
N ALA A 529 7.86 -31.87 9.45
CA ALA A 529 7.88 -30.79 8.49
C ALA A 529 6.56 -30.70 7.72
N ALA A 530 5.98 -31.84 7.33
CA ALA A 530 4.67 -31.92 6.72
C ALA A 530 3.56 -31.42 7.66
N ASP A 531 3.57 -31.82 8.94
CA ASP A 531 2.60 -31.36 9.94
C ASP A 531 2.58 -29.83 10.06
N HIS A 532 3.78 -29.21 10.15
CA HIS A 532 3.91 -27.76 10.23
C HIS A 532 3.37 -27.07 8.97
N MET A 533 3.59 -27.65 7.77
CA MET A 533 3.06 -27.12 6.52
C MET A 533 1.53 -27.29 6.41
N ALA A 534 0.98 -28.41 6.88
CA ALA A 534 -0.45 -28.67 6.90
C ALA A 534 -1.18 -27.72 7.87
N MET A 535 -0.67 -27.58 9.10
CA MET A 535 -1.17 -26.62 10.09
C MET A 535 -1.17 -25.20 9.54
N ALA A 536 -0.08 -24.79 8.89
CA ALA A 536 0.05 -23.46 8.31
C ALA A 536 -0.98 -23.22 7.19
N SER A 537 -1.30 -24.25 6.39
CA SER A 537 -2.33 -24.20 5.34
C SER A 537 -3.74 -23.99 5.91
N HIS A 538 -4.10 -24.73 6.96
CA HIS A 538 -5.40 -24.57 7.65
C HIS A 538 -5.58 -23.17 8.23
N LEU A 539 -4.56 -22.66 8.92
CA LEU A 539 -4.60 -21.35 9.57
C LEU A 539 -4.83 -20.20 8.58
N VAL A 540 -4.27 -20.29 7.37
CA VAL A 540 -4.48 -19.28 6.31
C VAL A 540 -5.93 -19.33 5.79
N ILE A 541 -6.50 -20.51 5.60
CA ILE A 541 -7.89 -20.66 5.12
C ILE A 541 -8.90 -20.17 6.16
N GLU A 542 -8.72 -20.55 7.43
CA GLU A 542 -9.56 -20.10 8.54
C GLU A 542 -9.53 -18.57 8.70
N GLY A 543 -8.37 -17.95 8.46
CA GLY A 543 -8.24 -16.48 8.46
C GLY A 543 -8.85 -15.80 7.24
N GLY A 544 -8.81 -16.46 6.07
CA GLY A 544 -9.30 -15.92 4.81
C GLY A 544 -10.82 -15.73 4.77
N ASN A 545 -11.58 -16.63 5.40
CA ASN A 545 -13.03 -16.79 5.21
C ASN A 545 -13.44 -16.60 3.74
N LYS A 546 -13.14 -17.61 2.92
CA LYS A 546 -14.01 -17.99 1.80
C LYS A 546 -15.32 -18.52 2.43
N GLN A 547 -16.29 -17.61 2.63
CA GLN A 547 -17.72 -17.92 2.66
C GLN A 547 -18.42 -16.97 1.68
#